data_AF-A0A2N2KKZ1-F1
#
_entry.id   AF-A0A2N2KKZ1-F1
#
_cell.length_a   1.000
_cell.length_b   1.000
_cell.length_c   1.000
_cell.angle_alpha   90.00
_cell.angle_beta   90.00
_cell.angle_gamma   90.00
#
_symmetry.space_group_name_H-M   'P 1'
#
loop_
_entity.id
_entity.type
_entity.pdbx_description
1 polymer ?
#
loop_
_entity_poly.entity_id
_entity_poly.type
_entity_poly.pdbx_seq_one_letter_code
_entity_poly.pdbx_strand_id
1 'polypeptide(L)' 'MNTAVDEARKLIEALPETASWDDIMYQFYVKQKLRSALDAEEEGRVVSHEEVKKRLLLLW' A
#
# COMPACT_ATOMS: atom_id res chain seq x y z
N MET A 1 3.61 -2.48 19.88
CA MET A 1 3.44 -1.56 18.73
C MET A 1 4.82 -1.36 18.13
N ASN A 2 5.07 -1.82 16.91
CA ASN A 2 6.37 -1.56 16.26
C ASN A 2 6.37 -0.10 15.79
N THR A 3 7.51 0.59 15.88
CA THR A 3 7.62 1.94 15.32
C THR A 3 7.69 1.86 13.79
N ALA A 4 7.41 2.98 13.11
CA ALA A 4 7.59 3.06 11.66
C ALA A 4 9.03 2.70 11.23
N VAL A 5 10.02 3.04 12.07
CA VAL A 5 11.43 2.70 11.84
C VAL A 5 11.68 1.19 11.94
N ASP A 6 11.07 0.52 12.94
CA ASP A 6 11.22 -0.93 13.09
C ASP A 6 10.57 -1.69 11.93
N GLU A 7 9.41 -1.22 11.46
CA GLU A 7 8.75 -1.81 10.29
C GLU A 7 9.54 -1.58 9.00
N ALA A 8 10.11 -0.39 8.81
CA ALA A 8 10.97 -0.09 7.68
C ALA A 8 12.21 -0.99 7.65
N ARG A 9 12.85 -1.20 8.81
CA ARG A 9 14.01 -2.08 8.90
C ARG A 9 13.67 -3.52 8.51
N LYS A 10 12.56 -4.05 9.02
CA LYS A 10 12.09 -5.41 8.68
C LYS A 10 11.80 -5.58 7.19
N LEU A 11 11.24 -4.55 6.53
CA LEU A 11 11.02 -4.59 5.08
C LEU A 11 12.34 -4.68 4.31
N ILE A 12 13.35 -3.90 4.72
CA ILE A 12 14.67 -3.90 4.09
C ILE A 12 15.39 -5.23 4.34
N GLU A 13 15.36 -5.74 5.57
CA GLU A 13 16.00 -7.01 5.95
C GLU A 13 15.39 -8.24 5.24
N ALA A 14 14.14 -8.14 4.77
CA ALA A 14 13.47 -9.20 4.03
C ALA A 14 13.79 -9.20 2.52
N LEU A 15 14.45 -8.15 2.00
CA LEU A 15 14.78 -8.05 0.58
C LEU A 15 16.06 -8.84 0.25
N PRO A 16 16.16 -9.40 -0.98
CA PRO A 16 17.41 -9.98 -1.47
C PRO A 16 18.52 -8.92 -1.53
N GLU A 17 19.79 -9.33 -1.35
CA GLU A 17 20.93 -8.42 -1.50
C GLU A 17 21.04 -7.79 -2.91
N THR A 18 20.44 -8.43 -3.91
CA THR A 18 20.37 -7.94 -5.30
C THR A 18 19.25 -6.91 -5.53
N ALA A 19 18.47 -6.58 -4.50
CA ALA A 19 17.35 -5.65 -4.63
C ALA A 19 17.84 -4.26 -5.07
N SER A 20 17.14 -3.70 -6.05
CA SER A 20 17.38 -2.34 -6.52
C SER A 20 16.70 -1.31 -5.63
N TRP A 21 17.02 -0.03 -5.86
CA TRP A 21 16.30 1.07 -5.22
C TRP A 21 14.80 1.06 -5.56
N ASP A 22 14.43 0.63 -6.77
CA ASP A 22 13.03 0.54 -7.19
C ASP A 22 12.29 -0.53 -6.39
N ASP A 23 12.94 -1.67 -6.11
CA ASP A 23 12.37 -2.74 -5.29
C ASP A 23 12.13 -2.28 -3.84
N ILE A 24 13.11 -1.58 -3.27
CA ILE A 24 13.00 -1.01 -1.92
C ILE A 24 11.82 -0.03 -1.87
N MET A 25 11.77 0.91 -2.80
CA MET A 25 10.70 1.91 -2.87
C MET A 25 9.32 1.28 -3.10
N TYR A 26 9.26 0.23 -3.94
CA TYR A 26 8.02 -0.51 -4.17
C TYR A 26 7.49 -1.17 -2.90
N GLN A 27 8.36 -1.79 -2.09
CA GLN A 27 7.94 -2.38 -0.80
C GLN A 27 7.33 -1.34 0.13
N PHE A 28 7.96 -0.17 0.25
CA PHE A 28 7.43 0.93 1.06
C PHE A 28 6.08 1.45 0.54
N TYR A 29 5.97 1.63 -0.78
CA TYR A 29 4.74 2.05 -1.42
C TYR A 29 3.59 1.08 -1.13
N VAL A 30 3.81 -0.22 -1.31
CA VAL A 30 2.78 -1.25 -1.07
C VAL A 30 2.36 -1.25 0.41
N LYS A 31 3.33 -1.19 1.33
CA LYS A 31 3.05 -1.13 2.77
C LYS A 31 2.18 0.07 3.13
N GLN A 32 2.51 1.25 2.61
CA GLN A 32 1.73 2.47 2.83
C GLN A 32 0.34 2.35 2.21
N LYS A 33 0.23 1.83 0.98
CA LYS A 33 -1.04 1.66 0.28
C LYS A 33 -1.99 0.74 1.04
N LEU A 34 -1.47 -0.36 1.60
CA LEU A 34 -2.24 -1.28 2.42
C LEU A 34 -2.71 -0.63 3.72
N ARG A 35 -1.84 0.12 4.40
CA ARG A 35 -2.21 0.88 5.60
C ARG A 35 -3.38 1.82 5.31
N SER A 36 -3.25 2.65 4.28
CA SER A 36 -4.31 3.58 3.89
C SER A 36 -5.60 2.88 3.45
N ALA A 37 -5.51 1.68 2.86
CA ALA A 37 -6.68 0.90 2.50
C ALA A 37 -7.42 0.34 3.72
N LEU A 38 -6.68 -0.14 4.72
CA LEU A 38 -7.25 -0.60 6.00
C LEU A 38 -7.89 0.56 6.76
N ASP A 39 -7.18 1.69 6.88
CA ASP A 39 -7.72 2.88 7.54
C ASP A 39 -9.00 3.38 6.84
N ALA A 40 -9.04 3.35 5.50
CA ALA A 40 -10.23 3.72 4.73
C ALA A 40 -11.39 2.72 4.91
N GLU A 41 -11.11 1.43 5.12
CA GLU A 41 -12.13 0.42 5.39
C GLU A 41 -12.74 0.60 6.79
N GLU A 42 -11.90 0.82 7.81
CA GLU A 42 -12.33 1.11 9.17
C GLU A 42 -13.20 2.39 9.25
N GLU A 43 -12.83 3.43 8.49
CA GLU A 43 -13.58 4.69 8.40
C GLU A 43 -14.80 4.61 7.46
N GLY A 44 -15.07 3.47 6.83
CA GLY A 44 -16.17 3.30 5.87
C GLY A 44 -15.99 4.08 4.56
N ARG A 45 -14.79 4.59 4.27
CA ARG A 45 -14.41 5.28 3.02
C ARG A 45 -14.09 4.28 1.89
N VAL A 46 -14.94 3.28 1.72
CA VAL A 46 -14.85 2.27 0.66
C VAL A 46 -16.07 2.34 -0.26
N VAL A 47 -15.90 1.86 -1.49
CA VAL A 47 -16.97 1.80 -2.50
C VAL A 47 -17.02 0.40 -3.09
N SER A 48 -18.19 -0.03 -3.56
CA SER A 48 -18.33 -1.32 -4.22
C SER A 48 -17.56 -1.35 -5.54
N HIS A 49 -17.15 -2.54 -5.96
CA HIS A 49 -16.46 -2.73 -7.24
C HIS A 49 -17.27 -2.20 -8.43
N GLU A 50 -18.59 -2.38 -8.42
CA GLU A 50 -19.49 -1.88 -9.45
C GLU A 50 -19.57 -0.35 -9.49
N GLU A 51 -19.51 0.31 -8.32
CA GLU A 51 -19.44 1.77 -8.23
C GLU A 51 -18.11 2.31 -8.79
N VAL A 52 -16.99 1.62 -8.52
CA VAL A 52 -15.68 1.98 -9.09
C VAL A 52 -15.69 1.86 -10.62
N LYS A 53 -16.23 0.78 -11.17
CA LYS A 53 -16.34 0.60 -12.63
C LYS A 53 -17.11 1.74 -13.28
N LYS A 54 -18.25 2.14 -12.70
CA LYS A 54 -19.04 3.28 -13.22
C LYS A 54 -18.21 4.56 -13.24
N ARG A 55 -17.49 4.87 -12.16
CA ARG A 55 -16.65 6.08 -12.09
C ARG A 55 -15.52 6.08 -13.12
N LEU A 56 -14.85 4.94 -13.31
CA LEU A 56 -13.76 4.81 -14.28
C LEU A 56 -14.24 4.89 -15.73
N LEU A 57 -15.41 4.30 -16.03
CA LEU A 57 -16.01 4.36 -17.37
C LEU A 57 -16.58 5.74 -17.71
N LEU A 58 -16.96 6.54 -16.71
CA LEU A 58 -17.39 7.94 -16.88
C LEU A 58 -16.23 8.92 -17.09
N LEU A 59 -14.98 8.49 -16.85
CA LEU A 59 -13.79 9.29 -17.04
C LEU A 59 -13.21 9.16 -18.47
N TRP A 60 -13.81 8.35 -19.32
CA TRP A 60 -13.46 8.13 -20.73
C TRP A 60 -14.58 8.64 -21.64
#